data_AF-A0A0F3IE26-F1
#
_entry.id   AF-A0A0F3IE26-F1
#
_cell.length_a   1.000
_cell.length_b   1.000
_cell.length_c   1.000
_cell.angle_alpha   90.00
_cell.angle_beta   90.00
_cell.angle_gamma   90.00
#
_symmetry.space_group_name_H-M   'P 1'
#
loop_
_entity.id
_entity.type
_entity.pdbx_description
1 polymer ?
#
loop_
_entity_poly.entity_id
_entity_poly.type
_entity_poly.pdbx_seq_one_letter_code
_entity_poly.pdbx_strand_id
1 'polypeptide(L)'
;FTNTDLTVENGSLSNVSSNDSGITWTATLTPDSNVTDTTNTLTLDLTGISDLAGNSGVGSANSGNYSIDTTRPALASAITLSDAALKIGDTTTVTFSFTEAVSGFTVAGVNVANGVLTNLITNDGGTTWTATLTPDSNVTDTTNTLTLDLTGINDLAGNSGVGSVNSGNYSIDTTRPALASAITVSDTALKIGDTATVAFSFTEAASGFTTADVAVANGVLTNLITNDGGITWTATLTPDSNVTDATNTLTLDLTGISDLAGNSGVGSSTSGNYTLDTTRPALASAITVSDTALKIGDTATVTFSFTEAVSGFTVADVAVANGVLANLITNDGGITWTATLTPNSNVTDTTNTLTLDLTGINDLAGNSGVGSSTSGNYSIDTTRPALASAITVSDTALKIGDTATVTFSFTEAVSGFTVAGVNVANGVLTDLTTSDSGITWTATLTPDSNVTDTTNMLTLDLTGIKRL
;
A
#
# COMPACT_ATOMS: atom_id res chain seq x y z
N PHE A 1 -47.29 51.74 -73.61
CA PHE A 1 -47.44 50.28 -73.62
C PHE A 1 -47.55 49.79 -72.17
N THR A 2 -47.88 48.53 -71.91
CA THR A 2 -48.05 48.00 -70.55
C THR A 2 -47.14 46.80 -70.30
N ASN A 3 -47.07 46.29 -69.07
CA ASN A 3 -46.29 45.10 -68.75
C ASN A 3 -46.72 43.84 -69.52
N THR A 4 -47.93 43.80 -70.11
CA THR A 4 -48.35 42.66 -70.95
C THR A 4 -47.55 42.54 -72.24
N ASP A 5 -46.91 43.63 -72.67
CA ASP A 5 -46.06 43.67 -73.86
C ASP A 5 -44.62 43.22 -73.54
N LEU A 6 -44.32 42.86 -72.28
CA LEU A 6 -42.99 42.49 -71.81
C LEU A 6 -42.97 41.04 -71.28
N THR A 7 -42.00 40.26 -71.75
CA THR A 7 -41.59 39.00 -71.14
C THR A 7 -40.29 39.20 -70.38
N VAL A 8 -40.24 38.71 -69.15
CA VAL A 8 -39.10 38.86 -68.23
C VAL A 8 -38.67 37.46 -67.79
N GLU A 9 -37.43 37.10 -68.06
CA GLU A 9 -36.85 35.83 -67.59
C GLU A 9 -36.44 35.95 -66.12
N ASN A 10 -36.81 34.97 -65.30
CA ASN A 10 -36.40 34.86 -63.89
C ASN A 10 -36.67 36.12 -63.03
N GLY A 11 -37.75 36.84 -63.32
CA GLY A 11 -38.14 37.98 -62.52
C GLY A 11 -39.44 38.62 -62.95
N SER A 12 -39.78 39.70 -62.27
CA SER A 12 -40.97 40.50 -62.54
C SER A 12 -40.63 41.98 -62.60
N LEU A 13 -41.41 42.74 -63.37
CA LEU A 13 -41.29 44.20 -63.42
C LEU A 13 -42.41 44.85 -62.63
N SER A 14 -42.09 45.95 -61.94
CA SER A 14 -43.11 46.90 -61.50
C SER A 14 -43.90 47.45 -62.69
N ASN A 15 -45.02 48.12 -62.42
CA ASN A 15 -45.77 48.80 -63.48
C ASN A 15 -44.86 49.75 -64.26
N VAL A 16 -44.86 49.63 -65.59
CA VAL A 16 -44.12 50.55 -66.47
C VAL A 16 -44.74 51.95 -66.41
N SER A 17 -43.89 52.98 -66.35
CA SER A 17 -44.33 54.38 -66.29
C SER A 17 -43.46 55.27 -67.18
N SER A 18 -44.05 56.34 -67.72
CA SER A 18 -43.37 57.34 -68.54
C SER A 18 -43.69 58.75 -68.05
N ASN A 19 -42.70 59.63 -68.04
CA ASN A 19 -42.80 61.02 -67.60
C ASN A 19 -42.56 62.04 -68.74
N ASP A 20 -42.33 61.57 -69.96
CA ASP A 20 -41.98 62.36 -71.13
C ASP A 20 -42.92 62.10 -72.31
N SER A 21 -44.20 61.86 -72.00
CA SER A 21 -45.25 61.60 -72.99
C SER A 21 -45.03 60.34 -73.84
N GLY A 22 -44.46 59.29 -73.23
CA GLY A 22 -44.38 57.96 -73.82
C GLY A 22 -43.11 57.67 -74.60
N ILE A 23 -42.08 58.52 -74.49
CA ILE A 23 -40.79 58.33 -75.15
C ILE A 23 -39.89 57.41 -74.33
N THR A 24 -39.77 57.65 -73.03
CA THR A 24 -39.00 56.83 -72.08
C THR A 24 -39.95 56.13 -71.11
N TRP A 25 -39.74 54.83 -70.94
CA TRP A 25 -40.48 54.02 -69.97
C TRP A 25 -39.52 53.43 -68.96
N THR A 26 -39.91 53.46 -67.68
CA THR A 26 -39.12 52.95 -66.56
C THR A 26 -39.95 51.97 -65.74
N ALA A 27 -39.30 50.92 -65.26
CA ALA A 27 -39.82 49.94 -64.32
C ALA A 27 -38.65 49.35 -63.50
N THR A 28 -38.97 48.79 -62.34
CA THR A 28 -38.00 48.11 -61.47
C THR A 28 -38.12 46.61 -61.68
N LEU A 29 -37.00 45.96 -62.02
CA LEU A 29 -36.88 44.50 -62.06
C LEU A 29 -36.69 43.96 -60.64
N THR A 30 -37.56 43.04 -60.25
CA THR A 30 -37.43 42.23 -59.04
C THR A 30 -37.15 40.80 -59.48
N PRO A 31 -35.90 40.30 -59.30
CA PRO A 31 -35.56 38.92 -59.62
C PRO A 31 -36.37 37.91 -58.82
N ASP A 32 -36.59 36.74 -59.39
CA ASP A 32 -37.17 35.60 -58.68
C ASP A 32 -36.19 35.10 -57.60
N SER A 33 -36.72 34.56 -56.51
CA SER A 33 -35.92 34.03 -55.40
C SER A 33 -35.31 32.67 -55.72
N ASN A 34 -34.12 32.37 -55.18
CA ASN A 34 -33.40 31.10 -55.36
C ASN A 34 -33.12 30.77 -56.83
N VAL A 35 -32.73 31.77 -57.61
CA VAL A 35 -32.33 31.61 -59.01
C VAL A 35 -30.87 32.01 -59.13
N THR A 36 -30.09 31.17 -59.82
CA THR A 36 -28.75 31.50 -60.28
C THR A 36 -28.73 31.29 -61.79
N ASP A 37 -28.77 32.38 -62.56
CA ASP A 37 -28.77 32.38 -64.02
C ASP A 37 -27.91 33.53 -64.55
N THR A 38 -26.96 33.21 -65.41
CA THR A 38 -26.03 34.21 -65.98
C THR A 38 -26.49 34.76 -67.33
N THR A 39 -27.58 34.20 -67.88
CA THR A 39 -28.06 34.49 -69.23
C THR A 39 -29.56 34.78 -69.23
N ASN A 40 -29.94 36.01 -68.91
CA ASN A 40 -31.33 36.46 -68.91
C ASN A 40 -31.54 37.64 -69.86
N THR A 41 -32.73 37.72 -70.45
CA THR A 41 -33.16 38.81 -71.33
C THR A 41 -34.57 39.30 -71.00
N LEU A 42 -34.87 40.56 -71.34
CA LEU A 42 -36.22 41.09 -71.38
C LEU A 42 -36.60 41.23 -72.85
N THR A 43 -37.79 40.75 -73.22
CA THR A 43 -38.31 40.89 -74.58
C THR A 43 -39.52 41.82 -74.57
N LEU A 44 -39.45 42.90 -75.33
CA LEU A 44 -40.57 43.80 -75.60
C LEU A 44 -41.22 43.42 -76.93
N ASP A 45 -42.49 43.04 -76.90
CA ASP A 45 -43.32 42.90 -78.09
C ASP A 45 -43.78 44.28 -78.56
N LEU A 46 -43.36 44.68 -79.77
CA LEU A 46 -43.69 45.99 -80.32
C LEU A 46 -45.09 46.01 -80.95
N THR A 47 -45.74 44.86 -81.16
CA THR A 47 -47.02 44.78 -81.85
C THR A 47 -48.19 45.35 -81.03
N GLY A 48 -48.07 45.36 -79.69
CA GLY A 48 -49.01 46.00 -78.77
C GLY A 48 -48.82 47.51 -78.60
N ILE A 49 -47.79 48.10 -79.21
CA ILE A 49 -47.39 49.50 -79.03
C ILE A 49 -47.76 50.30 -80.27
N SER A 50 -48.41 51.46 -80.12
CA SER A 50 -48.70 52.37 -81.23
C SER A 50 -48.19 53.79 -80.95
N ASP A 51 -47.76 54.49 -82.00
CA ASP A 51 -47.39 55.90 -81.90
C ASP A 51 -48.64 56.81 -81.77
N LEU A 52 -48.44 58.13 -81.62
CA LEU A 52 -49.54 59.10 -81.51
C LEU A 52 -50.40 59.20 -82.79
N ALA A 53 -49.87 58.78 -83.94
CA ALA A 53 -50.62 58.72 -85.19
C ALA A 53 -51.38 57.38 -85.36
N GLY A 54 -51.23 56.44 -84.42
CA GLY A 54 -51.90 55.15 -84.40
C GLY A 54 -51.17 54.06 -85.20
N ASN A 55 -49.91 54.26 -85.59
CA ASN A 55 -49.13 53.22 -86.27
C ASN A 55 -48.61 52.22 -85.24
N SER A 56 -48.99 50.94 -85.37
CA SER A 56 -48.48 49.88 -84.50
C SER A 56 -47.03 49.49 -84.83
N GLY A 57 -46.26 49.15 -83.81
CA GLY A 57 -44.92 48.60 -83.97
C GLY A 57 -44.92 47.19 -84.58
N VAL A 58 -43.74 46.70 -84.96
CA VAL A 58 -43.57 45.38 -85.60
C VAL A 58 -42.41 44.63 -84.94
N GLY A 59 -42.62 43.35 -84.66
CA GLY A 59 -41.59 42.45 -84.13
C GLY A 59 -41.36 42.63 -82.64
N SER A 60 -40.18 42.24 -82.17
CA SER A 60 -39.78 42.38 -80.78
C SER A 60 -38.37 42.97 -80.65
N ALA A 61 -38.08 43.53 -79.48
CA ALA A 61 -36.76 44.01 -79.11
C ALA A 61 -36.31 43.33 -77.81
N ASN A 62 -35.06 42.89 -77.76
CA ASN A 62 -34.47 42.30 -76.56
C ASN A 62 -33.57 43.32 -75.84
N SER A 63 -33.54 43.24 -74.52
CA SER A 63 -32.54 43.93 -73.71
C SER A 63 -31.14 43.35 -73.94
N GLY A 64 -30.12 44.01 -73.38
CA GLY A 64 -28.86 43.33 -73.09
C GLY A 64 -29.05 42.19 -72.07
N ASN A 65 -28.03 41.35 -71.95
CA ASN A 65 -28.00 40.28 -70.96
C ASN A 65 -27.96 40.84 -69.53
N TYR A 66 -28.62 40.17 -68.59
CA TYR A 66 -28.44 40.36 -67.15
C TYR A 66 -28.24 39.02 -66.46
N SER A 67 -27.46 39.03 -65.37
CA SER A 67 -27.31 37.87 -64.48
C SER A 67 -28.15 38.07 -63.23
N ILE A 68 -28.71 36.99 -62.72
CA ILE A 68 -29.41 36.91 -61.45
C ILE A 68 -28.70 35.88 -60.59
N ASP A 69 -28.42 36.25 -59.35
CA ASP A 69 -28.08 35.29 -58.31
C ASP A 69 -28.79 35.70 -57.02
N THR A 70 -29.85 34.97 -56.68
CA THR A 70 -30.65 35.13 -55.47
C THR A 70 -30.64 33.87 -54.61
N THR A 71 -29.83 32.88 -54.99
CA THR A 71 -29.55 31.71 -54.14
C THR A 71 -28.65 32.17 -53.00
N ARG A 72 -28.89 31.65 -51.79
CA ARG A 72 -28.03 31.95 -50.64
C ARG A 72 -27.01 30.85 -50.45
N PRO A 73 -25.80 31.17 -49.97
CA PRO A 73 -24.83 30.14 -49.64
C PRO A 73 -25.32 29.28 -48.47
N ALA A 74 -25.19 27.97 -48.62
CA ALA A 74 -25.45 26.96 -47.59
C ALA A 74 -24.29 25.97 -47.51
N LEU A 75 -24.29 25.09 -46.51
CA LEU A 75 -23.36 23.96 -46.51
C LEU A 75 -23.84 22.89 -47.51
N ALA A 76 -22.94 22.46 -48.40
CA ALA A 76 -23.16 21.36 -49.33
C ALA A 76 -23.18 19.99 -48.66
N SER A 77 -22.57 19.86 -47.48
CA SER A 77 -22.50 18.64 -46.68
C SER A 77 -22.39 18.95 -45.19
N ALA A 78 -22.58 17.93 -44.34
CA ALA A 78 -22.37 18.10 -42.90
C ALA A 78 -20.91 18.49 -42.60
N ILE A 79 -20.70 19.28 -41.54
CA ILE A 79 -19.36 19.61 -41.05
C ILE A 79 -18.68 18.30 -40.62
N THR A 80 -17.51 18.01 -41.19
CA THR A 80 -16.77 16.76 -40.91
C THR A 80 -15.53 17.05 -40.07
N LEU A 81 -15.20 16.12 -39.19
CA LEU A 81 -13.96 16.09 -38.42
C LEU A 81 -13.16 14.86 -38.87
N SER A 82 -11.85 15.00 -39.06
CA SER A 82 -11.00 13.86 -39.48
C SER A 82 -10.85 12.81 -38.38
N ASP A 83 -10.84 13.27 -37.15
CA ASP A 83 -10.94 12.50 -35.91
C ASP A 83 -12.01 13.15 -35.02
N ALA A 84 -12.87 12.32 -34.42
CA ALA A 84 -13.96 12.72 -33.54
C ALA A 84 -13.75 12.25 -32.09
N ALA A 85 -12.61 11.64 -31.75
CA ALA A 85 -12.25 11.26 -30.39
C ALA A 85 -10.88 11.85 -30.03
N LEU A 86 -10.89 13.03 -29.40
CA LEU A 86 -9.68 13.79 -29.13
C LEU A 86 -9.20 13.58 -27.70
N LYS A 87 -7.88 13.39 -27.54
CA LYS A 87 -7.24 13.30 -26.23
C LYS A 87 -6.12 14.31 -26.04
N ILE A 88 -5.36 14.20 -24.94
CA ILE A 88 -4.25 15.11 -24.66
C ILE A 88 -3.25 15.13 -25.82
N GLY A 89 -3.01 16.34 -26.34
CA GLY A 89 -2.05 16.58 -27.42
C GLY A 89 -2.60 16.40 -28.83
N ASP A 90 -3.84 15.94 -28.96
CA ASP A 90 -4.48 15.77 -30.26
C ASP A 90 -4.92 17.11 -30.86
N THR A 91 -4.97 17.12 -32.19
CA THR A 91 -5.69 18.12 -32.98
C THR A 91 -6.37 17.41 -34.15
N THR A 92 -7.48 17.95 -34.64
CA THR A 92 -8.21 17.36 -35.77
C THR A 92 -8.56 18.42 -36.82
N THR A 93 -8.57 18.03 -38.08
CA THR A 93 -9.00 18.91 -39.17
C THR A 93 -10.52 18.89 -39.28
N VAL A 94 -11.13 20.07 -39.20
CA VAL A 94 -12.55 20.31 -39.42
C VAL A 94 -12.75 20.86 -40.84
N THR A 95 -13.68 20.28 -41.59
CA THR A 95 -13.97 20.68 -42.98
C THR A 95 -15.39 21.21 -43.12
N PHE A 96 -15.51 22.36 -43.76
CA PHE A 96 -16.75 23.01 -44.16
C PHE A 96 -16.79 23.08 -45.68
N SER A 97 -17.86 22.57 -46.30
CA SER A 97 -18.07 22.63 -47.74
C SER A 97 -19.35 23.41 -48.01
N PHE A 98 -19.24 24.51 -48.76
CA PHE A 98 -20.37 25.35 -49.15
C PHE A 98 -20.90 24.95 -50.52
N THR A 99 -22.16 25.29 -50.81
CA THR A 99 -22.81 25.07 -52.11
C THR A 99 -22.19 25.90 -53.23
N GLU A 100 -21.50 26.97 -52.87
CA GLU A 100 -20.82 27.92 -53.75
C GLU A 100 -19.67 28.61 -53.02
N ALA A 101 -18.88 29.42 -53.73
CA ALA A 101 -17.77 30.15 -53.13
C ALA A 101 -18.27 31.25 -52.20
N VAL A 102 -17.75 31.29 -50.96
CA VAL A 102 -18.15 32.27 -49.95
C VAL A 102 -17.01 33.18 -49.48
N SER A 103 -17.40 34.33 -48.99
CA SER A 103 -16.57 35.34 -48.32
C SER A 103 -17.12 35.66 -46.93
N GLY A 104 -16.29 36.24 -46.06
CA GLY A 104 -16.69 36.61 -44.69
C GLY A 104 -16.70 35.46 -43.68
N PHE A 105 -16.44 34.22 -44.09
CA PHE A 105 -16.31 33.10 -43.16
C PHE A 105 -15.04 33.25 -42.30
N THR A 106 -15.23 33.27 -40.98
CA THR A 106 -14.17 33.35 -39.98
C THR A 106 -14.44 32.38 -38.83
N VAL A 107 -13.42 32.03 -38.06
CA VAL A 107 -13.58 31.15 -36.88
C VAL A 107 -14.52 31.74 -35.81
N ALA A 108 -14.69 33.06 -35.77
CA ALA A 108 -15.62 33.72 -34.85
C ALA A 108 -17.09 33.40 -35.15
N GLY A 109 -17.41 32.95 -36.37
CA GLY A 109 -18.74 32.46 -36.74
C GLY A 109 -19.01 31.02 -36.30
N VAL A 110 -18.06 30.37 -35.61
CA VAL A 110 -18.21 28.99 -35.12
C VAL A 110 -18.15 28.97 -33.61
N ASN A 111 -19.22 28.54 -32.96
CA ASN A 111 -19.18 28.16 -31.55
C ASN A 111 -18.62 26.73 -31.44
N VAL A 112 -17.63 26.53 -30.59
CA VAL A 112 -16.93 25.25 -30.42
C VAL A 112 -17.08 24.82 -28.98
N ALA A 113 -17.75 23.69 -28.73
CA ALA A 113 -17.84 23.13 -27.38
C ALA A 113 -16.49 22.54 -26.96
N ASN A 114 -15.96 22.97 -25.81
CA ASN A 114 -14.73 22.44 -25.21
C ASN A 114 -13.51 22.43 -26.16
N GLY A 115 -13.34 23.48 -26.97
CA GLY A 115 -12.17 23.60 -27.83
C GLY A 115 -12.12 24.90 -28.62
N VAL A 116 -11.10 25.01 -29.46
CA VAL A 116 -10.85 26.20 -30.28
C VAL A 116 -10.52 25.81 -31.72
N LEU A 117 -11.07 26.57 -32.68
CA LEU A 117 -10.66 26.50 -34.08
C LEU A 117 -9.57 27.51 -34.40
N THR A 118 -8.52 27.05 -35.06
CA THR A 118 -7.43 27.88 -35.58
C THR A 118 -7.13 27.54 -37.04
N ASN A 119 -6.25 28.31 -37.68
CA ASN A 119 -5.76 28.02 -39.04
C ASN A 119 -6.86 27.81 -40.08
N LEU A 120 -7.93 28.61 -40.03
CA LEU A 120 -8.99 28.57 -41.04
C LEU A 120 -8.45 29.02 -42.40
N ILE A 121 -8.47 28.12 -43.38
CA ILE A 121 -7.94 28.33 -44.73
C ILE A 121 -8.89 27.77 -45.79
N THR A 122 -8.80 28.30 -47.00
CA THR A 122 -9.40 27.76 -48.22
C THR A 122 -8.34 27.74 -49.33
N ASN A 123 -8.38 26.73 -50.20
CA ASN A 123 -7.45 26.58 -51.33
C ASN A 123 -8.17 26.48 -52.68
N ASP A 124 -9.51 26.55 -52.69
CA ASP A 124 -10.37 26.35 -53.86
C ASP A 124 -11.23 27.59 -54.17
N GLY A 125 -10.84 28.75 -53.65
CA GLY A 125 -11.53 30.01 -53.89
C GLY A 125 -12.75 30.24 -53.00
N GLY A 126 -12.89 29.50 -51.91
CA GLY A 126 -13.90 29.73 -50.87
C GLY A 126 -15.06 28.73 -50.88
N THR A 127 -15.02 27.67 -51.68
CA THR A 127 -16.03 26.59 -51.65
C THR A 127 -15.77 25.61 -50.50
N THR A 128 -14.50 25.32 -50.19
CA THR A 128 -14.11 24.43 -49.08
C THR A 128 -13.17 25.16 -48.15
N TRP A 129 -13.47 25.05 -46.86
CA TRP A 129 -12.67 25.62 -45.80
C TRP A 129 -12.28 24.55 -44.79
N THR A 130 -11.04 24.60 -44.34
CA THR A 130 -10.52 23.71 -43.31
C THR A 130 -9.98 24.52 -42.15
N ALA A 131 -10.20 24.04 -40.93
CA ALA A 131 -9.63 24.60 -39.70
C ALA A 131 -9.08 23.49 -38.81
N THR A 132 -8.15 23.82 -37.93
CA THR A 132 -7.61 22.92 -36.91
C THR A 132 -8.40 23.10 -35.61
N LEU A 133 -9.06 22.04 -35.15
CA LEU A 133 -9.66 21.97 -33.81
C LEU A 133 -8.64 21.44 -32.82
N THR A 134 -8.44 22.20 -31.75
CA THR A 134 -7.67 21.79 -30.57
C THR A 134 -8.64 21.71 -29.37
N PRO A 135 -8.73 20.57 -28.67
CA PRO A 135 -9.60 20.44 -27.50
C PRO A 135 -9.06 21.25 -26.32
N ASP A 136 -9.97 21.70 -25.45
CA ASP A 136 -9.60 22.31 -24.17
C ASP A 136 -8.94 21.27 -23.25
N SER A 137 -8.03 21.72 -22.39
CA SER A 137 -7.35 20.86 -21.41
C SER A 137 -8.24 20.51 -20.22
N ASN A 138 -8.04 19.32 -19.62
CA ASN A 138 -8.76 18.84 -18.44
C ASN A 138 -10.28 18.74 -18.63
N VAL A 139 -10.71 18.25 -19.80
CA VAL A 139 -12.11 18.02 -20.13
C VAL A 139 -12.35 16.54 -20.39
N THR A 140 -13.40 15.99 -19.78
CA THR A 140 -13.96 14.69 -20.14
C THR A 140 -15.41 14.91 -20.54
N ASP A 141 -15.68 14.94 -21.85
CA ASP A 141 -17.03 15.15 -22.38
C ASP A 141 -17.24 14.30 -23.63
N THR A 142 -18.30 13.48 -23.62
CA THR A 142 -18.63 12.59 -24.74
C THR A 142 -19.59 13.22 -25.75
N THR A 143 -20.07 14.44 -25.47
CA THR A 143 -21.18 15.09 -26.18
C THR A 143 -20.85 16.53 -26.61
N ASN A 144 -19.99 16.69 -27.62
CA ASN A 144 -19.59 18.00 -28.14
C ASN A 144 -20.04 18.22 -29.58
N THR A 145 -20.38 19.46 -29.94
CA THR A 145 -20.71 19.85 -31.32
C THR A 145 -20.14 21.24 -31.64
N LEU A 146 -19.79 21.46 -32.91
CA LEU A 146 -19.55 22.79 -33.46
C LEU A 146 -20.87 23.35 -33.99
N THR A 147 -21.12 24.64 -33.79
CA THR A 147 -22.27 25.36 -34.37
C THR A 147 -21.77 26.51 -35.23
N LEU A 148 -21.99 26.40 -36.54
CA LEU A 148 -21.67 27.45 -37.52
C LEU A 148 -22.87 28.37 -37.72
N ASP A 149 -22.69 29.69 -37.56
CA ASP A 149 -23.64 30.73 -37.95
C ASP A 149 -23.38 31.17 -39.41
N LEU A 150 -24.40 31.08 -40.25
CA LEU A 150 -24.32 31.42 -41.68
C LEU A 150 -24.59 32.90 -41.97
N THR A 151 -25.08 33.69 -41.01
CA THR A 151 -25.56 35.07 -41.26
C THR A 151 -24.47 36.07 -41.67
N GLY A 152 -23.20 35.80 -41.33
CA GLY A 152 -22.04 36.61 -41.74
C GLY A 152 -21.33 36.14 -43.00
N ILE A 153 -21.82 35.06 -43.63
CA ILE A 153 -21.18 34.39 -44.76
C ILE A 153 -21.92 34.78 -46.02
N ASN A 154 -21.21 35.34 -47.01
CA ASN A 154 -21.82 35.87 -48.23
C ASN A 154 -21.25 35.17 -49.46
N ASP A 155 -22.07 34.91 -50.46
CA ASP A 155 -21.59 34.50 -51.77
C ASP A 155 -20.92 35.68 -52.52
N LEU A 156 -20.57 35.48 -53.80
CA LEU A 156 -19.97 36.51 -54.64
C LEU A 156 -20.97 37.57 -55.12
N ALA A 157 -22.27 37.24 -55.16
CA ALA A 157 -23.34 38.16 -55.53
C ALA A 157 -23.79 39.06 -54.36
N GLY A 158 -23.33 38.76 -53.14
CA GLY A 158 -23.65 39.48 -51.91
C GLY A 158 -24.87 38.93 -51.17
N ASN A 159 -25.37 37.73 -51.51
CA ASN A 159 -26.42 37.10 -50.72
C ASN A 159 -25.80 36.49 -49.45
N SER A 160 -26.35 36.89 -48.31
CA SER A 160 -25.95 36.35 -47.00
C SER A 160 -26.62 35.00 -46.73
N GLY A 161 -25.87 34.07 -46.16
CA GLY A 161 -26.40 32.82 -45.62
C GLY A 161 -27.40 33.06 -44.47
N VAL A 162 -28.15 32.03 -44.09
CA VAL A 162 -29.18 32.16 -43.04
C VAL A 162 -29.18 30.96 -42.10
N GLY A 163 -29.40 31.23 -40.81
CA GLY A 163 -29.50 30.21 -39.79
C GLY A 163 -28.16 29.66 -39.33
N SER A 164 -28.19 28.51 -38.67
CA SER A 164 -27.01 27.84 -38.12
C SER A 164 -27.03 26.34 -38.40
N VAL A 165 -25.85 25.73 -38.51
CA VAL A 165 -25.70 24.29 -38.74
C VAL A 165 -24.75 23.69 -37.69
N ASN A 166 -25.13 22.53 -37.15
CA ASN A 166 -24.29 21.79 -36.22
C ASN A 166 -23.46 20.71 -36.93
N SER A 167 -22.28 20.43 -36.40
CA SER A 167 -21.50 19.25 -36.77
C SER A 167 -22.11 17.96 -36.23
N GLY A 168 -21.53 16.82 -36.63
CA GLY A 168 -21.65 15.59 -35.85
C GLY A 168 -21.01 15.72 -34.46
N ASN A 169 -21.30 14.75 -33.60
CA ASN A 169 -20.72 14.68 -32.26
C ASN A 169 -19.22 14.38 -32.28
N TYR A 170 -18.47 14.94 -31.33
CA TYR A 170 -17.12 14.51 -31.00
C TYR A 170 -16.96 14.36 -29.48
N SER A 171 -16.07 13.46 -29.06
CA SER A 171 -15.69 13.26 -27.67
C SER A 171 -14.32 13.86 -27.38
N ILE A 172 -14.16 14.36 -26.17
CA ILE A 172 -12.90 14.88 -25.65
C ILE A 172 -12.61 14.16 -24.33
N ASP A 173 -11.38 13.67 -24.21
CA ASP A 173 -10.81 13.20 -22.96
C ASP A 173 -9.37 13.72 -22.82
N THR A 174 -9.25 14.90 -22.23
CA THR A 174 -7.97 15.55 -21.95
C THR A 174 -7.63 15.53 -20.45
N THR A 175 -8.28 14.65 -19.68
CA THR A 175 -7.91 14.33 -18.30
C THR A 175 -6.86 13.20 -18.27
N ARG A 176 -6.23 13.00 -17.12
CA ARG A 176 -5.29 11.89 -16.90
C ARG A 176 -5.79 11.09 -15.71
N PRO A 177 -5.56 9.77 -15.68
CA PRO A 177 -5.86 8.98 -14.50
C PRO A 177 -4.96 9.44 -13.35
N ALA A 178 -5.59 9.80 -12.24
CA ALA A 178 -4.94 10.12 -10.98
C ALA A 178 -5.59 9.31 -9.85
N LEU A 179 -4.95 9.23 -8.69
CA LEU A 179 -5.62 8.65 -7.52
C LEU A 179 -6.71 9.61 -7.00
N ALA A 180 -7.92 9.11 -6.84
CA ALA A 180 -9.05 9.80 -6.23
C ALA A 180 -8.91 9.92 -4.70
N SER A 181 -8.13 9.01 -4.09
CA SER A 181 -7.86 9.00 -2.65
C SER A 181 -6.46 8.44 -2.34
N ALA A 182 -5.97 8.65 -1.12
CA ALA A 182 -4.73 8.03 -0.66
C ALA A 182 -4.81 6.50 -0.75
N ILE A 183 -3.66 5.85 -0.98
CA ILE A 183 -3.53 4.39 -0.97
C ILE A 183 -3.79 3.89 0.44
N THR A 184 -4.74 2.96 0.59
CA THR A 184 -5.10 2.40 1.91
C THR A 184 -4.51 1.01 2.08
N VAL A 185 -3.97 0.73 3.27
CA VAL A 185 -3.53 -0.60 3.71
C VAL A 185 -4.43 -1.02 4.85
N SER A 186 -5.12 -2.17 4.74
CA SER A 186 -6.15 -2.58 5.69
C SER A 186 -5.61 -2.93 7.08
N ASP A 187 -4.36 -3.38 7.14
CA ASP A 187 -3.63 -3.66 8.37
C ASP A 187 -2.26 -2.99 8.29
N THR A 188 -1.97 -2.13 9.26
CA THR A 188 -0.74 -1.34 9.31
C THR A 188 0.27 -1.87 10.32
N ALA A 189 0.01 -3.02 10.96
CA ALA A 189 0.92 -3.65 11.92
C ALA A 189 1.05 -5.16 11.63
N LEU A 190 1.85 -5.49 10.63
CA LEU A 190 1.97 -6.85 10.09
C LEU A 190 2.98 -7.68 10.88
N LYS A 191 2.63 -8.93 11.19
CA LYS A 191 3.56 -9.91 11.78
C LYS A 191 3.64 -11.21 10.98
N ILE A 192 4.34 -12.21 11.51
CA ILE A 192 4.48 -13.51 10.84
C ILE A 192 3.10 -14.11 10.51
N GLY A 193 2.88 -14.37 9.22
CA GLY A 193 1.67 -14.99 8.71
C GLY A 193 0.55 -14.02 8.36
N ASP A 194 0.72 -12.73 8.66
CA ASP A 194 -0.27 -11.72 8.29
C ASP A 194 -0.17 -11.35 6.80
N THR A 195 -1.29 -10.82 6.29
CA THR A 195 -1.37 -10.16 4.99
C THR A 195 -2.31 -8.96 5.12
N ALA A 196 -2.11 -7.93 4.31
CA ALA A 196 -3.01 -6.79 4.23
C ALA A 196 -3.63 -6.66 2.83
N THR A 197 -4.85 -6.13 2.76
CA THR A 197 -5.41 -5.65 1.50
C THR A 197 -4.94 -4.22 1.26
N VAL A 198 -4.36 -3.97 0.09
CA VAL A 198 -4.02 -2.63 -0.39
C VAL A 198 -5.04 -2.23 -1.43
N ALA A 199 -5.60 -1.02 -1.30
CA ALA A 199 -6.57 -0.50 -2.26
C ALA A 199 -6.10 0.80 -2.90
N PHE A 200 -6.40 0.91 -4.20
CA PHE A 200 -6.14 2.07 -5.05
C PHE A 200 -7.48 2.49 -5.68
N SER A 201 -7.77 3.78 -5.70
CA SER A 201 -8.96 4.33 -6.36
C SER A 201 -8.53 5.44 -7.29
N PHE A 202 -8.91 5.34 -8.56
CA PHE A 202 -8.59 6.31 -9.58
C PHE A 202 -9.75 7.27 -9.85
N THR A 203 -9.45 8.46 -10.37
CA THR A 203 -10.43 9.47 -10.78
C THR A 203 -11.24 9.05 -12.00
N GLU A 204 -10.71 8.12 -12.79
CA GLU A 204 -11.32 7.54 -13.98
C GLU A 204 -10.77 6.13 -14.23
N ALA A 205 -11.32 5.41 -15.20
CA ALA A 205 -10.99 4.01 -15.45
C ALA A 205 -9.52 3.88 -15.91
N ALA A 206 -8.69 3.25 -15.09
CA ALA A 206 -7.29 3.02 -15.36
C ALA A 206 -7.04 1.68 -16.07
N SER A 207 -6.10 1.70 -17.02
CA SER A 207 -5.59 0.56 -17.77
C SER A 207 -4.06 0.50 -17.68
N GLY A 208 -3.50 -0.68 -17.88
CA GLY A 208 -2.05 -0.89 -17.78
C GLY A 208 -1.49 -0.96 -16.36
N PHE A 209 -2.31 -0.79 -15.33
CA PHE A 209 -1.87 -0.90 -13.93
C PHE A 209 -1.53 -2.34 -13.54
N THR A 210 -0.32 -2.53 -13.05
CA THR A 210 0.25 -3.80 -12.59
C THR A 210 0.96 -3.65 -11.23
N THR A 211 1.32 -4.75 -10.59
CA THR A 211 2.12 -4.70 -9.36
C THR A 211 3.54 -4.17 -9.57
N ALA A 212 4.05 -4.15 -10.82
CA ALA A 212 5.35 -3.59 -11.14
C ALA A 212 5.39 -2.05 -11.04
N ASP A 213 4.23 -1.41 -11.10
CA ASP A 213 4.09 0.04 -10.93
C ASP A 213 4.14 0.45 -9.45
N VAL A 214 4.18 -0.51 -8.52
CA VAL A 214 4.23 -0.26 -7.08
C VAL A 214 5.54 -0.75 -6.48
N ALA A 215 6.35 0.18 -5.99
CA ALA A 215 7.46 -0.14 -5.11
C ALA A 215 6.92 -0.40 -3.69
N VAL A 216 7.29 -1.54 -3.11
CA VAL A 216 6.84 -1.98 -1.78
C VAL A 216 8.06 -2.13 -0.88
N ALA A 217 8.09 -1.43 0.25
CA ALA A 217 9.16 -1.58 1.24
C ALA A 217 8.95 -2.86 2.07
N ASN A 218 9.94 -3.75 2.12
CA ASN A 218 9.92 -4.95 2.96
C ASN A 218 8.65 -5.82 2.76
N GLY A 219 8.23 -6.02 1.52
CA GLY A 219 7.10 -6.87 1.18
C GLY A 219 6.84 -6.93 -0.31
N VAL A 220 5.79 -7.67 -0.68
CA VAL A 220 5.37 -7.86 -2.08
C VAL A 220 3.86 -7.69 -2.24
N LEU A 221 3.44 -7.14 -3.37
CA LEU A 221 2.04 -7.15 -3.80
C LEU A 221 1.77 -8.32 -4.74
N THR A 222 0.68 -9.02 -4.47
CA THR A 222 0.15 -10.11 -5.31
C THR A 222 -1.34 -9.93 -5.53
N ASN A 223 -1.93 -10.70 -6.45
CA ASN A 223 -3.38 -10.73 -6.69
C ASN A 223 -4.00 -9.35 -6.96
N LEU A 224 -3.32 -8.50 -7.74
CA LEU A 224 -3.87 -7.22 -8.16
C LEU A 224 -5.08 -7.45 -9.08
N ILE A 225 -6.25 -6.98 -8.66
CA ILE A 225 -7.52 -7.17 -9.37
C ILE A 225 -8.36 -5.89 -9.36
N THR A 226 -9.24 -5.75 -10.35
CA THR A 226 -10.31 -4.76 -10.41
C THR A 226 -11.62 -5.47 -10.79
N ASN A 227 -12.75 -4.98 -10.28
CA ASN A 227 -14.08 -5.54 -10.57
C ASN A 227 -15.07 -4.49 -11.12
N ASP A 228 -14.60 -3.26 -11.36
CA ASP A 228 -15.41 -2.10 -11.77
C ASP A 228 -14.87 -1.42 -13.03
N GLY A 229 -14.13 -2.17 -13.84
CA GLY A 229 -13.57 -1.68 -15.10
C GLY A 229 -12.35 -0.78 -14.94
N GLY A 230 -11.65 -0.86 -13.81
CA GLY A 230 -10.38 -0.16 -13.58
C GLY A 230 -10.49 1.10 -12.73
N ILE A 231 -11.62 1.36 -12.08
CA ILE A 231 -11.80 2.51 -11.17
C ILE A 231 -11.17 2.20 -9.81
N THR A 232 -11.42 1.02 -9.27
CA THR A 232 -10.79 0.54 -8.03
C THR A 232 -10.00 -0.72 -8.28
N TRP A 233 -8.88 -0.80 -7.58
CA TRP A 233 -7.96 -1.94 -7.64
C TRP A 233 -7.59 -2.37 -6.23
N THR A 234 -7.52 -3.68 -6.01
CA THR A 234 -7.07 -4.26 -4.74
C THR A 234 -5.96 -5.26 -4.98
N ALA A 235 -4.96 -5.29 -4.10
CA ALA A 235 -3.89 -6.28 -4.07
C ALA A 235 -3.68 -6.80 -2.65
N THR A 236 -3.05 -7.97 -2.52
CA THR A 236 -2.61 -8.55 -1.25
C THR A 236 -1.15 -8.18 -1.00
N LEU A 237 -0.89 -7.45 0.09
CA LEU A 237 0.44 -7.20 0.64
C LEU A 237 0.83 -8.34 1.56
N THR A 238 1.96 -8.97 1.26
CA THR A 238 2.62 -9.95 2.11
C THR A 238 3.95 -9.37 2.56
N PRO A 239 4.22 -9.25 3.88
CA PRO A 239 5.49 -8.73 4.37
C PRO A 239 6.64 -9.71 4.11
N ASP A 240 7.85 -9.18 3.98
CA ASP A 240 9.06 -10.01 3.92
C ASP A 240 9.30 -10.70 5.27
N SER A 241 9.92 -11.88 5.24
CA SER A 241 10.21 -12.66 6.45
C SER A 241 11.48 -12.20 7.16
N ASN A 242 11.53 -12.32 8.50
CA ASN A 242 12.67 -11.96 9.35
C ASN A 242 13.10 -10.49 9.20
N VAL A 243 12.13 -9.59 9.13
CA VAL A 243 12.35 -8.15 9.11
C VAL A 243 11.61 -7.54 10.30
N THR A 244 12.21 -6.55 10.94
CA THR A 244 11.53 -5.70 11.93
C THR A 244 11.80 -4.26 11.51
N ASP A 245 10.76 -3.55 11.06
CA ASP A 245 10.87 -2.19 10.55
C ASP A 245 9.61 -1.38 10.91
N ALA A 246 9.82 -0.22 11.54
CA ALA A 246 8.74 0.68 11.96
C ALA A 246 8.30 1.65 10.86
N THR A 247 9.02 1.73 9.74
CA THR A 247 8.80 2.73 8.70
C THR A 247 8.78 2.14 7.30
N ASN A 248 7.58 1.87 6.78
CA ASN A 248 7.38 1.30 5.45
C ASN A 248 6.25 2.02 4.71
N THR A 249 6.43 2.21 3.42
CA THR A 249 5.43 2.80 2.53
C THR A 249 5.41 2.10 1.18
N LEU A 250 4.25 2.11 0.53
CA LEU A 250 4.13 1.76 -0.89
C LEU A 250 4.25 3.04 -1.72
N THR A 251 4.93 2.98 -2.86
CA THR A 251 5.00 4.08 -3.83
C THR A 251 4.48 3.61 -5.18
N LEU A 252 3.38 4.19 -5.63
CA LEU A 252 2.79 3.97 -6.94
C LEU A 252 3.39 4.96 -7.94
N ASP A 253 3.93 4.47 -9.05
CA ASP A 253 4.28 5.25 -10.24
C ASP A 253 3.08 5.29 -11.20
N LEU A 254 2.62 6.48 -11.57
CA LEU A 254 1.48 6.66 -12.47
C LEU A 254 1.86 6.67 -13.95
N THR A 255 3.16 6.69 -14.29
CA THR A 255 3.63 6.89 -15.67
C THR A 255 3.33 5.70 -16.61
N GLY A 256 3.20 4.49 -16.07
CA GLY A 256 2.82 3.27 -16.80
C GLY A 256 1.32 3.05 -16.95
N ILE A 257 0.50 3.89 -16.29
CA ILE A 257 -0.95 3.72 -16.18
C ILE A 257 -1.62 4.70 -17.13
N SER A 258 -2.63 4.27 -17.89
CA SER A 258 -3.35 5.16 -18.83
C SER A 258 -4.86 5.00 -18.71
N ASP A 259 -5.62 6.03 -19.02
CA ASP A 259 -7.08 5.92 -19.13
C ASP A 259 -7.51 5.18 -20.41
N LEU A 260 -8.82 5.15 -20.69
CA LEU A 260 -9.38 4.51 -21.88
C LEU A 260 -9.11 5.27 -23.18
N ALA A 261 -8.98 6.60 -23.15
CA ALA A 261 -8.53 7.40 -24.29
C ALA A 261 -7.03 7.19 -24.58
N GLY A 262 -6.29 6.68 -23.60
CA GLY A 262 -4.86 6.42 -23.67
C GLY A 262 -4.04 7.64 -23.27
N ASN A 263 -4.54 8.50 -22.38
CA ASN A 263 -3.72 9.48 -21.70
C ASN A 263 -3.01 8.82 -20.50
N SER A 264 -1.69 8.86 -20.50
CA SER A 264 -0.92 8.29 -19.39
C SER A 264 -1.00 9.16 -18.14
N GLY A 265 -0.96 8.55 -16.96
CA GLY A 265 -0.79 9.23 -15.69
C GLY A 265 0.60 9.88 -15.59
N VAL A 266 0.78 10.70 -14.57
CA VAL A 266 2.04 11.40 -14.32
C VAL A 266 2.34 11.45 -12.82
N GLY A 267 3.63 11.39 -12.48
CA GLY A 267 4.10 11.49 -11.10
C GLY A 267 3.94 10.18 -10.31
N SER A 268 3.98 10.30 -9.00
CA SER A 268 3.86 9.17 -8.08
C SER A 268 3.04 9.54 -6.85
N SER A 269 2.55 8.52 -6.15
CA SER A 269 1.84 8.67 -4.87
C SER A 269 2.33 7.65 -3.86
N THR A 270 2.36 8.03 -2.58
CA THR A 270 2.75 7.15 -1.48
C THR A 270 1.56 6.78 -0.60
N SER A 271 1.62 5.61 0.02
CA SER A 271 0.68 5.21 1.06
C SER A 271 0.99 5.88 2.40
N GLY A 272 0.08 5.69 3.37
CA GLY A 272 0.43 5.83 4.79
C GLY A 272 1.47 4.79 5.22
N ASN A 273 2.04 4.98 6.41
CA ASN A 273 3.01 4.08 6.99
C ASN A 273 2.38 2.74 7.40
N TYR A 274 3.13 1.65 7.28
CA TYR A 274 2.89 0.40 8.00
C TYR A 274 4.15 -0.05 8.74
N THR A 275 3.97 -0.70 9.88
CA THR A 275 5.03 -1.35 10.64
C THR A 275 4.99 -2.84 10.36
N LEU A 276 6.14 -3.49 10.44
CA LEU A 276 6.23 -4.92 10.33
C LEU A 276 7.18 -5.48 11.39
N ASP A 277 6.81 -6.65 11.92
CA ASP A 277 7.67 -7.46 12.77
C ASP A 277 7.47 -8.93 12.47
N THR A 278 8.29 -9.44 11.55
CA THR A 278 8.28 -10.84 11.09
C THR A 278 9.48 -11.63 11.61
N THR A 279 10.19 -11.08 12.60
CA THR A 279 11.24 -11.78 13.34
C THR A 279 10.60 -12.56 14.49
N ARG A 280 11.21 -13.67 14.90
CA ARG A 280 10.77 -14.39 16.11
C ARG A 280 11.73 -14.08 17.26
N PRO A 281 11.25 -14.06 18.50
CA PRO A 281 12.13 -13.94 19.64
C PRO A 281 13.01 -15.18 19.77
N ALA A 282 14.31 -14.96 19.97
CA ALA A 282 15.31 -15.97 20.24
C ALA A 282 16.18 -15.54 21.43
N LEU A 283 17.00 -16.44 21.96
CA LEU A 283 18.03 -16.03 22.90
C LEU A 283 19.17 -15.29 22.17
N ALA A 284 19.51 -14.10 22.64
CA ALA A 284 20.64 -13.32 22.17
C ALA A 284 21.99 -13.91 22.62
N SER A 285 22.00 -14.73 23.67
CA SER A 285 23.18 -15.40 24.20
C SER A 285 22.83 -16.71 24.92
N ALA A 286 23.84 -17.54 25.21
CA ALA A 286 23.63 -18.77 25.97
C ALA A 286 23.11 -18.46 27.38
N ILE A 287 22.26 -19.35 27.92
CA ILE A 287 21.75 -19.25 29.31
C ILE A 287 22.94 -19.32 30.26
N THR A 288 23.08 -18.30 31.12
CA THR A 288 24.18 -18.23 32.09
C THR A 288 23.71 -18.61 33.48
N VAL A 289 24.55 -19.34 34.21
CA VAL A 289 24.36 -19.70 35.61
C VAL A 289 25.53 -19.11 36.39
N SER A 290 25.26 -18.23 37.35
CA SER A 290 26.31 -17.45 38.04
C SER A 290 27.27 -18.29 38.88
N ASP A 291 26.78 -19.42 39.40
CA ASP A 291 27.56 -20.42 40.13
C ASP A 291 27.26 -21.81 39.56
N THR A 292 28.29 -22.48 39.07
CA THR A 292 28.17 -23.79 38.42
C THR A 292 28.58 -24.95 39.34
N ALA A 293 28.85 -24.69 40.63
CA ALA A 293 29.22 -25.73 41.61
C ALA A 293 28.43 -25.56 42.93
N LEU A 294 27.15 -25.90 42.88
CA LEU A 294 26.19 -25.64 43.95
C LEU A 294 26.29 -26.66 45.10
N LYS A 295 26.41 -26.16 46.34
CA LYS A 295 26.40 -26.98 47.56
C LYS A 295 25.17 -26.69 48.41
N ILE A 296 25.11 -27.34 49.57
CA ILE A 296 24.04 -27.14 50.56
C ILE A 296 23.92 -25.66 50.93
N GLY A 297 22.74 -25.09 50.66
CA GLY A 297 22.42 -23.70 51.00
C GLY A 297 22.83 -22.69 49.93
N ASP A 298 23.51 -23.12 48.88
CA ASP A 298 23.88 -22.24 47.77
C ASP A 298 22.69 -22.00 46.84
N THR A 299 22.74 -20.87 46.14
CA THR A 299 21.83 -20.53 45.06
C THR A 299 22.61 -19.86 43.93
N ALA A 300 22.20 -20.07 42.69
CA ALA A 300 22.74 -19.33 41.53
C ALA A 300 21.70 -18.40 40.93
N THR A 301 22.16 -17.30 40.34
CA THR A 301 21.33 -16.50 39.43
C THR A 301 21.44 -17.09 38.03
N VAL A 302 20.30 -17.38 37.42
CA VAL A 302 20.20 -17.79 36.02
C VAL A 302 19.74 -16.61 35.20
N THR A 303 20.44 -16.29 34.11
CA THR A 303 20.10 -15.17 33.22
C THR A 303 19.77 -15.66 31.83
N PHE A 304 18.66 -15.15 31.30
CA PHE A 304 18.19 -15.33 29.93
C PHE A 304 18.16 -13.95 29.26
N SER A 305 18.77 -13.82 28.08
CA SER A 305 18.73 -12.59 27.29
C SER A 305 18.13 -12.91 25.93
N PHE A 306 17.06 -12.22 25.56
CA PHE A 306 16.38 -12.38 24.28
C PHE A 306 16.85 -11.34 23.26
N THR A 307 16.67 -11.64 21.97
CA THR A 307 16.97 -10.74 20.85
C THR A 307 16.03 -9.53 20.80
N GLU A 308 14.88 -9.65 21.43
CA GLU A 308 13.82 -8.65 21.52
C GLU A 308 13.00 -8.89 22.79
N ALA A 309 12.12 -7.95 23.13
CA ALA A 309 11.37 -8.00 24.37
C ALA A 309 10.26 -9.05 24.27
N VAL A 310 10.20 -9.95 25.26
CA VAL A 310 9.24 -11.05 25.27
C VAL A 310 8.21 -10.96 26.39
N SER A 311 7.07 -11.59 26.14
CA SER A 311 5.96 -11.82 27.04
C SER A 311 5.61 -13.31 27.11
N GLY A 312 4.94 -13.72 28.19
CA GLY A 312 4.56 -15.13 28.38
C GLY A 312 5.67 -16.03 28.93
N PHE A 313 6.90 -15.54 29.10
CA PHE A 313 7.98 -16.32 29.70
C PHE A 313 7.76 -16.51 31.22
N THR A 314 7.77 -17.77 31.65
CA THR A 314 7.57 -18.22 33.02
C THR A 314 8.59 -19.30 33.40
N VAL A 315 8.68 -19.62 34.70
CA VAL A 315 9.54 -20.73 35.16
C VAL A 315 9.06 -22.11 34.66
N ALA A 316 7.81 -22.24 34.22
CA ALA A 316 7.28 -23.49 33.67
C ALA A 316 7.87 -23.82 32.30
N ASP A 317 8.40 -22.82 31.60
CA ASP A 317 9.05 -22.97 30.29
C ASP A 317 10.48 -23.50 30.42
N VAL A 318 10.99 -23.65 31.66
CA VAL A 318 12.35 -24.12 31.92
C VAL A 318 12.33 -25.45 32.67
N ALA A 319 12.82 -26.50 32.02
CA ALA A 319 13.15 -27.75 32.68
C ALA A 319 14.49 -27.62 33.40
N VAL A 320 14.53 -27.99 34.69
CA VAL A 320 15.71 -27.85 35.55
C VAL A 320 16.13 -29.21 36.09
N ALA A 321 17.33 -29.68 35.74
CA ALA A 321 17.86 -30.94 36.28
C ALA A 321 18.31 -30.78 37.73
N ASN A 322 17.77 -31.58 38.66
CA ASN A 322 18.16 -31.59 40.08
C ASN A 322 18.07 -30.23 40.80
N GLY A 323 17.18 -29.33 40.38
CA GLY A 323 16.96 -28.05 41.04
C GLY A 323 15.60 -27.43 40.71
N VAL A 324 15.36 -26.24 41.26
CA VAL A 324 14.15 -25.44 40.99
C VAL A 324 14.52 -23.99 40.68
N LEU A 325 13.78 -23.37 39.76
CA LEU A 325 13.84 -21.93 39.52
C LEU A 325 12.69 -21.22 40.23
N ALA A 326 13.00 -20.08 40.85
CA ALA A 326 12.03 -19.19 41.46
C ALA A 326 12.39 -17.72 41.19
N ASN A 327 11.48 -16.81 41.51
CA ASN A 327 11.69 -15.36 41.42
C ASN A 327 12.12 -14.89 40.02
N LEU A 328 11.48 -15.44 38.97
CA LEU A 328 11.72 -14.99 37.61
C LEU A 328 11.23 -13.54 37.45
N ILE A 329 12.14 -12.64 37.11
CA ILE A 329 11.90 -11.19 36.98
C ILE A 329 12.61 -10.61 35.76
N THR A 330 12.08 -9.51 35.25
CA THR A 330 12.72 -8.63 34.25
C THR A 330 12.63 -7.19 34.73
N ASN A 331 13.62 -6.37 34.40
CA ASN A 331 13.66 -4.94 34.74
C ASN A 331 13.86 -4.02 33.51
N ASP A 332 13.90 -4.60 32.31
CA ASP A 332 14.20 -3.91 31.05
C ASP A 332 13.08 -4.09 30.00
N GLY A 333 11.86 -4.39 30.47
CA GLY A 333 10.69 -4.55 29.60
C GLY A 333 10.61 -5.92 28.92
N GLY A 334 11.36 -6.92 29.39
CA GLY A 334 11.27 -8.29 28.89
C GLY A 334 12.42 -8.73 27.99
N ILE A 335 13.51 -7.96 27.90
CA ILE A 335 14.71 -8.32 27.12
C ILE A 335 15.57 -9.30 27.93
N THR A 336 15.82 -8.98 29.20
CA THR A 336 16.61 -9.80 30.11
C THR A 336 15.77 -10.27 31.27
N TRP A 337 15.86 -11.56 31.56
CA TRP A 337 15.16 -12.20 32.66
C TRP A 337 16.15 -12.92 33.57
N THR A 338 15.94 -12.78 34.87
CA THR A 338 16.75 -13.46 35.88
C THR A 338 15.88 -14.28 36.81
N ALA A 339 16.35 -15.47 37.20
CA ALA A 339 15.71 -16.33 38.19
C ALA A 339 16.74 -16.89 39.18
N THR A 340 16.28 -17.31 40.35
CA THR A 340 17.11 -17.97 41.36
C THR A 340 17.01 -19.48 41.21
N LEU A 341 18.14 -20.13 40.91
CA LEU A 341 18.30 -21.59 40.93
C LEU A 341 18.68 -22.05 42.34
N THR A 342 17.88 -22.96 42.89
CA THR A 342 18.16 -23.66 44.14
C THR A 342 18.33 -25.15 43.86
N PRO A 343 19.45 -25.79 44.24
CA PRO A 343 19.65 -27.21 44.03
C PRO A 343 18.72 -28.04 44.94
N ASN A 344 18.30 -29.21 44.47
CA ASN A 344 17.57 -30.17 45.30
C ASN A 344 18.47 -30.68 46.43
N SER A 345 17.89 -30.97 47.59
CA SER A 345 18.61 -31.55 48.73
C SER A 345 19.02 -33.01 48.48
N ASN A 346 20.12 -33.45 49.09
CA ASN A 346 20.61 -34.84 49.02
C ASN A 346 20.90 -35.34 47.60
N VAL A 347 21.48 -34.48 46.75
CA VAL A 347 21.91 -34.82 45.39
C VAL A 347 23.42 -34.64 45.26
N THR A 348 24.07 -35.61 44.61
CA THR A 348 25.43 -35.46 44.10
C THR A 348 25.41 -35.79 42.62
N ASP A 349 25.54 -34.78 41.76
CA ASP A 349 25.51 -34.94 40.31
C ASP A 349 26.45 -33.92 39.65
N THR A 350 27.35 -34.38 38.79
CA THR A 350 28.32 -33.52 38.10
C THR A 350 27.82 -33.00 36.76
N THR A 351 26.67 -33.49 36.28
CA THR A 351 26.14 -33.23 34.93
C THR A 351 24.68 -32.76 34.97
N ASN A 352 24.46 -31.46 35.09
CA ASN A 352 23.12 -30.85 35.10
C ASN A 352 23.02 -29.70 34.09
N THR A 353 21.86 -29.56 33.45
CA THR A 353 21.55 -28.43 32.56
C THR A 353 20.15 -27.90 32.84
N LEU A 354 19.90 -26.67 32.36
CA LEU A 354 18.58 -26.11 32.19
C LEU A 354 18.20 -26.18 30.71
N THR A 355 16.94 -26.48 30.40
CA THR A 355 16.41 -26.45 29.04
C THR A 355 15.23 -25.50 29.00
N LEU A 356 15.37 -24.41 28.26
CA LEU A 356 14.31 -23.46 27.96
C LEU A 356 13.56 -23.89 26.71
N ASP A 357 12.24 -24.04 26.81
CA ASP A 357 11.34 -24.13 25.66
C ASP A 357 10.94 -22.72 25.22
N LEU A 358 11.14 -22.38 23.94
CA LEU A 358 10.76 -21.07 23.39
C LEU A 358 9.31 -21.03 22.91
N THR A 359 8.60 -22.16 22.91
CA THR A 359 7.20 -22.20 22.51
C THR A 359 6.31 -21.46 23.52
N GLY A 360 5.42 -20.61 23.03
CA GLY A 360 4.54 -19.80 23.89
C GLY A 360 5.17 -18.53 24.46
N ILE A 361 6.48 -18.32 24.28
CA ILE A 361 7.16 -17.06 24.55
C ILE A 361 6.99 -16.16 23.33
N ASN A 362 6.28 -15.04 23.47
CA ASN A 362 5.94 -14.18 22.33
C ASN A 362 6.66 -12.84 22.42
N ASP A 363 7.05 -12.27 21.29
CA ASP A 363 7.45 -10.86 21.23
C ASP A 363 6.24 -9.92 21.42
N LEU A 364 6.48 -8.61 21.25
CA LEU A 364 5.46 -7.57 21.36
C LEU A 364 4.46 -7.57 20.19
N ALA A 365 4.86 -7.99 18.99
CA ALA A 365 3.95 -8.15 17.85
C ALA A 365 3.07 -9.41 18.01
N GLY A 366 3.49 -10.33 18.88
CA GLY A 366 2.83 -11.59 19.16
C GLY A 366 3.34 -12.74 18.30
N ASN A 367 4.58 -12.70 17.80
CA ASN A 367 5.22 -13.86 17.21
C ASN A 367 5.80 -14.75 18.31
N SER A 368 5.41 -16.04 18.31
CA SER A 368 5.99 -17.02 19.24
C SER A 368 7.42 -17.39 18.84
N GLY A 369 8.28 -17.55 19.83
CA GLY A 369 9.55 -18.27 19.70
C GLY A 369 9.33 -19.72 19.28
N VAL A 370 10.42 -20.35 18.83
CA VAL A 370 10.41 -21.75 18.36
C VAL A 370 11.66 -22.48 18.83
N GLY A 371 11.51 -23.79 19.09
CA GLY A 371 12.62 -24.65 19.50
C GLY A 371 12.92 -24.56 21.00
N SER A 372 14.12 -25.01 21.36
CA SER A 372 14.60 -24.98 22.75
C SER A 372 16.08 -24.61 22.80
N SER A 373 16.53 -24.17 23.97
CA SER A 373 17.94 -23.86 24.24
C SER A 373 18.38 -24.42 25.58
N THR A 374 19.64 -24.84 25.67
CA THR A 374 20.21 -25.43 26.89
C THR A 374 21.28 -24.54 27.49
N SER A 375 21.38 -24.54 28.82
CA SER A 375 22.47 -23.88 29.53
C SER A 375 23.79 -24.65 29.40
N GLY A 376 24.88 -24.01 29.85
CA GLY A 376 26.07 -24.73 30.25
C GLY A 376 25.81 -25.67 31.44
N ASN A 377 26.78 -26.56 31.71
CA ASN A 377 26.72 -27.51 32.81
C ASN A 377 26.85 -26.85 34.18
N TYR A 378 26.17 -27.39 35.19
CA TYR A 378 26.45 -27.15 36.60
C TYR A 378 26.51 -28.46 37.39
N SER A 379 27.30 -28.49 38.45
CA SER A 379 27.36 -29.60 39.40
C SER A 379 26.61 -29.24 40.68
N ILE A 380 26.08 -30.29 41.32
CA ILE A 380 25.37 -30.22 42.59
C ILE A 380 26.01 -31.20 43.56
N ASP A 381 26.23 -30.73 44.79
CA ASP A 381 26.69 -31.55 45.89
C ASP A 381 26.03 -31.10 47.20
N THR A 382 24.81 -31.60 47.43
CA THR A 382 23.96 -31.27 48.56
C THR A 382 23.77 -32.43 49.55
N THR A 383 24.50 -33.53 49.37
CA THR A 383 24.54 -34.64 50.32
C THR A 383 25.33 -34.26 51.57
N ARG A 384 24.78 -34.56 52.75
CA ARG A 384 25.49 -34.37 54.02
C ARG A 384 26.34 -35.60 54.34
N PRO A 385 27.48 -35.43 55.03
CA PRO A 385 28.17 -36.56 55.62
C PRO A 385 27.25 -37.29 56.60
N ALA A 386 27.24 -38.61 56.53
CA ALA A 386 26.53 -39.48 57.46
C ALA A 386 27.50 -40.48 58.09
N LEU A 387 27.07 -41.17 59.14
CA LEU A 387 27.81 -42.34 59.62
C LEU A 387 27.65 -43.48 58.60
N ALA A 388 28.77 -44.05 58.17
CA ALA A 388 28.82 -45.25 57.32
C ALA A 388 28.38 -46.52 58.07
N SER A 389 28.50 -46.53 59.41
CA SER A 389 28.14 -47.64 60.28
C SER A 389 27.78 -47.16 61.68
N ALA A 390 27.20 -48.05 62.50
CA ALA A 390 26.96 -47.75 63.90
C ALA A 390 28.29 -47.47 64.64
N ILE A 391 28.24 -46.55 65.61
CA ILE A 391 29.39 -46.25 66.48
C ILE A 391 29.77 -47.53 67.22
N THR A 392 31.05 -47.89 67.18
CA THR A 392 31.56 -49.10 67.85
C THR A 392 32.39 -48.72 69.07
N VAL A 393 32.32 -49.54 70.12
CA VAL A 393 33.11 -49.40 71.34
C VAL A 393 33.86 -50.71 71.55
N SER A 394 35.18 -50.66 71.72
CA SER A 394 36.03 -51.86 71.79
C SER A 394 35.75 -52.74 73.01
N ASP A 395 35.27 -52.14 74.10
CA ASP A 395 34.82 -52.83 75.30
C ASP A 395 33.53 -52.18 75.82
N THR A 396 32.50 -53.00 76.04
CA THR A 396 31.17 -52.55 76.49
C THR A 396 30.97 -52.76 78.00
N ALA A 397 31.96 -53.33 78.71
CA ALA A 397 31.88 -53.67 80.13
C ALA A 397 33.03 -53.03 80.92
N LEU A 398 33.10 -51.70 80.91
CA LEU A 398 34.17 -50.92 81.55
C LEU A 398 34.04 -50.85 83.08
N LYS A 399 35.15 -51.04 83.79
CA LYS A 399 35.31 -50.80 85.23
C LYS A 399 36.14 -49.56 85.49
N ILE A 400 36.24 -49.17 86.75
CA ILE A 400 37.09 -48.04 87.16
C ILE A 400 38.55 -48.28 86.72
N GLY A 401 39.11 -47.30 86.01
CA GLY A 401 40.46 -47.37 85.45
C GLY A 401 40.56 -48.03 84.08
N ASP A 402 39.47 -48.62 83.56
CA ASP A 402 39.42 -49.14 82.19
C ASP A 402 39.18 -48.01 81.19
N THR A 403 39.57 -48.26 79.94
CA THR A 403 39.26 -47.38 78.80
C THR A 403 38.83 -48.22 77.60
N ALA A 404 37.94 -47.71 76.76
CA ALA A 404 37.61 -48.30 75.46
C ALA A 404 37.96 -47.36 74.31
N THR A 405 38.29 -47.91 73.14
CA THR A 405 38.33 -47.15 71.90
C THR A 405 36.94 -47.06 71.32
N VAL A 406 36.47 -45.85 71.06
CA VAL A 406 35.23 -45.58 70.32
C VAL A 406 35.59 -45.21 68.90
N THR A 407 34.96 -45.88 67.92
CA THR A 407 35.19 -45.65 66.49
C THR A 407 33.94 -45.10 65.82
N PHE A 408 34.11 -44.00 65.10
CA PHE A 408 33.13 -43.36 64.22
C PHE A 408 33.63 -43.49 62.79
N SER A 409 32.80 -44.02 61.89
CA SER A 409 33.11 -44.10 60.46
C SER A 409 32.07 -43.30 59.70
N PHE A 410 32.50 -42.33 58.90
CA PHE A 410 31.65 -41.51 58.06
C PHE A 410 31.61 -42.04 56.62
N THR A 411 30.56 -41.71 55.89
CA THR A 411 30.39 -42.06 54.46
C THR A 411 31.40 -41.36 53.57
N GLU A 412 32.04 -40.29 54.08
CA GLU A 412 33.03 -39.48 53.40
C GLU A 412 33.93 -38.79 54.45
N ALA A 413 35.05 -38.21 53.99
CA ALA A 413 35.94 -37.48 54.88
C ALA A 413 35.25 -36.23 55.46
N VAL A 414 35.34 -36.04 56.78
CA VAL A 414 34.71 -34.91 57.47
C VAL A 414 35.69 -34.03 58.25
N SER A 415 35.41 -32.73 58.26
CA SER A 415 36.02 -31.74 59.14
C SER A 415 35.01 -31.24 60.18
N GLY A 416 35.53 -30.62 61.25
CA GLY A 416 34.71 -30.04 62.31
C GLY A 416 34.12 -31.05 63.30
N PHE A 417 34.37 -32.35 63.10
CA PHE A 417 34.02 -33.36 64.11
C PHE A 417 34.92 -33.20 65.34
N THR A 418 34.30 -33.03 66.50
CA THR A 418 34.98 -32.87 67.79
C THR A 418 34.25 -33.67 68.87
N VAL A 419 34.92 -33.97 69.98
CA VAL A 419 34.30 -34.69 71.11
C VAL A 419 33.10 -33.95 71.71
N ALA A 420 33.02 -32.63 71.55
CA ALA A 420 31.88 -31.83 71.99
C ALA A 420 30.58 -32.16 71.24
N GLY A 421 30.68 -32.72 70.03
CA GLY A 421 29.54 -33.21 69.26
C GLY A 421 29.06 -34.60 69.70
N VAL A 422 29.67 -35.22 70.70
CA VAL A 422 29.28 -36.53 71.22
C VAL A 422 28.80 -36.38 72.66
N ASN A 423 27.54 -36.74 72.90
CA ASN A 423 27.04 -36.90 74.25
C ASN A 423 27.39 -38.29 74.76
N VAL A 424 28.07 -38.34 75.91
CA VAL A 424 28.58 -39.56 76.54
C VAL A 424 27.91 -39.70 77.90
N ALA A 425 27.07 -40.72 78.07
CA ALA A 425 26.48 -41.02 79.38
C ALA A 425 27.54 -41.61 80.33
N ASN A 426 27.69 -41.02 81.52
CA ASN A 426 28.55 -41.49 82.61
C ASN A 426 30.00 -41.78 82.18
N GLY A 427 30.58 -40.89 81.37
CA GLY A 427 31.96 -40.97 80.95
C GLY A 427 32.37 -39.79 80.08
N VAL A 428 33.62 -39.82 79.63
CA VAL A 428 34.22 -38.77 78.80
C VAL A 428 34.97 -39.37 77.62
N LEU A 429 34.97 -38.65 76.49
CA LEU A 429 35.81 -38.95 75.33
C LEU A 429 37.02 -38.00 75.30
N THR A 430 38.21 -38.57 75.16
CA THR A 430 39.46 -37.84 74.93
C THR A 430 40.17 -38.36 73.68
N ASP A 431 41.24 -37.68 73.28
CA ASP A 431 42.17 -38.15 72.24
C ASP A 431 41.52 -38.48 70.89
N LEU A 432 40.50 -37.70 70.52
CA LEU A 432 39.85 -37.83 69.22
C LEU A 432 40.85 -37.56 68.10
N THR A 433 41.07 -38.59 67.28
CA THR A 433 42.07 -38.60 66.22
C THR A 433 41.51 -39.29 64.97
N THR A 434 42.09 -38.99 63.81
CA THR A 434 41.83 -39.68 62.55
C THR A 434 43.16 -39.98 61.87
N SER A 435 43.25 -41.13 61.22
CA SER A 435 44.45 -41.58 60.48
C SER A 435 44.24 -41.68 58.98
N ASP A 436 43.00 -41.47 58.50
CA ASP A 436 42.58 -41.63 57.11
C ASP A 436 41.96 -40.35 56.55
N SER A 437 42.52 -39.21 56.97
CA SER A 437 42.12 -37.87 56.54
C SER A 437 40.65 -37.56 56.81
N GLY A 438 40.10 -38.08 57.90
CA GLY A 438 38.79 -37.70 58.42
C GLY A 438 37.63 -38.63 58.04
N ILE A 439 37.88 -39.81 57.47
CA ILE A 439 36.81 -40.81 57.20
C ILE A 439 36.48 -41.59 58.47
N THR A 440 37.50 -42.05 59.18
CA THR A 440 37.39 -42.79 60.44
C THR A 440 38.04 -41.98 61.56
N TRP A 441 37.30 -41.86 62.66
CA TRP A 441 37.74 -41.16 63.85
C TRP A 441 37.69 -42.09 65.06
N THR A 442 38.75 -42.10 65.85
CA THR A 442 38.85 -42.87 67.09
C THR A 442 39.04 -41.96 68.28
N ALA A 443 38.37 -42.26 69.39
CA ALA A 443 38.54 -41.56 70.67
C ALA A 443 38.64 -42.56 71.83
N THR A 444 39.24 -42.13 72.94
CA THR A 444 39.36 -42.92 74.17
C THR A 444 38.18 -42.59 75.08
N LEU A 445 37.34 -43.59 75.38
CA LEU A 445 36.27 -43.51 76.36
C LEU A 445 36.79 -43.91 77.74
N THR A 446 36.64 -43.02 78.71
CA THR A 446 36.91 -43.29 80.13
C THR A 446 35.60 -43.18 80.92
N PRO A 447 35.17 -44.22 81.66
CA PRO A 447 33.94 -44.17 82.44
C PRO A 447 34.10 -43.29 83.68
N ASP A 448 33.01 -42.67 84.12
CA ASP A 448 32.99 -41.92 85.38
C ASP A 448 33.15 -42.86 86.58
N SER A 449 33.86 -42.38 87.60
CA SER A 449 34.01 -43.13 88.86
C SER A 449 32.66 -43.24 89.59
N ASN A 450 32.45 -44.36 90.31
CA ASN A 450 31.29 -44.59 91.19
C ASN A 450 29.93 -44.65 90.49
N VAL A 451 29.88 -45.01 89.20
CA VAL A 451 28.63 -45.28 88.47
C VAL A 451 28.48 -46.79 88.21
N THR A 452 27.26 -47.30 88.28
CA THR A 452 26.89 -48.62 87.74
C THR A 452 25.60 -48.46 86.95
N ASP A 453 25.70 -48.47 85.63
CA ASP A 453 24.59 -48.25 84.71
C ASP A 453 24.78 -49.12 83.46
N THR A 454 23.79 -49.95 83.13
CA THR A 454 23.81 -50.84 81.96
C THR A 454 23.12 -50.23 80.74
N THR A 455 22.65 -48.97 80.84
CA THR A 455 21.86 -48.27 79.82
C THR A 455 22.63 -47.10 79.17
N ASN A 456 23.92 -46.98 79.45
CA ASN A 456 24.77 -45.94 78.87
C ASN A 456 24.74 -45.96 77.34
N MET A 457 24.59 -44.78 76.74
CA MET A 457 24.60 -44.57 75.29
C MET A 457 25.58 -43.48 74.90
N LEU A 458 26.20 -43.63 73.73
CA LEU A 458 26.83 -42.55 73.01
C LEU A 458 25.88 -42.04 71.93
N THR A 459 25.68 -40.74 71.88
CA THR A 459 24.87 -40.10 70.84
C THR A 459 25.70 -39.04 70.13
N LEU A 460 25.77 -39.13 68.80
CA LEU A 460 26.49 -38.19 67.96
C LEU A 460 25.52 -37.15 67.40
N ASP A 461 25.83 -35.87 67.60
CA ASP A 461 25.25 -34.77 66.86
C ASP A 461 26.08 -34.51 65.59
N LEU A 462 25.44 -34.64 64.43
CA LEU A 462 26.08 -34.35 63.14
C LEU A 462 26.12 -32.85 62.82
N THR A 463 25.54 -32.00 63.67
CA THR A 463 25.53 -30.55 63.48
C THR A 463 26.96 -30.00 63.48
N GLY A 464 27.26 -29.17 62.47
CA GLY A 464 28.59 -28.55 62.33
C GLY A 464 29.66 -29.45 61.69
N ILE A 465 29.38 -30.75 61.52
CA ILE A 465 30.23 -31.65 60.72
C ILE A 465 30.05 -31.30 59.25
N LYS A 466 31.16 -31.05 58.56
CA LYS A 466 31.20 -30.69 57.14
C LYS A 466 32.04 -31.70 56.40
N ARG A 467 31.74 -31.93 55.12
CA ARG A 467 32.67 -32.65 54.26
C ARG A 467 33.99 -31.88 54.17
N LEU A 468 35.10 -32.63 54.12
CA LEU A 468 36.42 -32.12 53.78
C LEU A 468 36.56 -31.75 52.30
#